data_AF-A0A1V5JRV6-F1
#
_entry.id   AF-A0A1V5JRV6-F1
#
_cell.length_a   1.000
_cell.length_b   1.000
_cell.length_c   1.000
_cell.angle_alpha   90.00
_cell.angle_beta   90.00
_cell.angle_gamma   90.00
#
_symmetry.space_group_name_H-M   'P 1'
#
loop_
_entity.id
_entity.type
_entity.pdbx_description
1 polymer ?
#
loop_
_entity_poly.entity_id
_entity_poly.type
_entity_poly.pdbx_seq_one_letter_code
_entity_poly.pdbx_strand_id
1 'polypeptide(L)'
;MEKQLAASFLGGIFRSVRFGLGEAHGGANAIILNYLQEKGAFLWDEKAGRFGVDYTRFRPALRELAKTLLTIEATGDYPGAKGLINKYNYASEALKTALDKVKNVPVDIRPLYSIEKEI
;
A
#
# COMPACT_ATOMS: atom_id res chain seq x y z
N MET A 1 -5.27 9.68 -17.58
CA MET A 1 -4.30 9.99 -16.51
C MET A 1 -4.67 9.35 -15.17
N GLU A 2 -5.86 9.61 -14.61
CA GLU A 2 -6.25 9.06 -13.29
C GLU A 2 -6.26 7.53 -13.22
N LYS A 3 -6.72 6.82 -14.26
CA LYS A 3 -6.68 5.35 -14.29
C LYS A 3 -5.26 4.78 -14.22
N GLN A 4 -4.31 5.39 -14.95
CA GLN A 4 -2.90 5.00 -14.91
C GLN A 4 -2.29 5.28 -13.54
N LEU A 5 -2.59 6.43 -12.94
CA LEU A 5 -2.15 6.75 -11.59
C LEU A 5 -2.64 5.71 -10.58
N ALA A 6 -3.93 5.36 -10.59
CA ALA A 6 -4.49 4.41 -9.64
C ALA A 6 -3.92 2.99 -9.83
N ALA A 7 -3.76 2.54 -11.08
CA ALA A 7 -3.18 1.23 -11.38
C ALA A 7 -1.69 1.16 -10.98
N SER A 8 -0.89 2.18 -11.32
CA SER A 8 0.51 2.25 -10.93
C SER A 8 0.68 2.37 -9.42
N PHE A 9 -0.19 3.13 -8.74
CA PHE A 9 -0.20 3.25 -7.29
C PHE A 9 -0.49 1.90 -6.62
N LEU A 10 -1.51 1.17 -7.10
CA LEU A 10 -1.78 -0.19 -6.64
C LEU A 10 -0.58 -1.13 -6.86
N GLY A 11 0.07 -1.06 -8.02
CA GLY A 11 1.31 -1.82 -8.26
C GLY A 11 2.44 -1.44 -7.27
N GLY A 12 2.59 -0.15 -7.00
CA GLY A 12 3.57 0.38 -6.05
C GLY A 12 3.35 -0.07 -4.60
N ILE A 13 2.09 -0.29 -4.19
CA ILE A 13 1.75 -0.86 -2.88
C ILE A 13 2.43 -2.21 -2.69
N PHE A 14 2.34 -3.11 -3.68
CA PHE A 14 2.97 -4.44 -3.59
C PHE A 14 4.49 -4.38 -3.51
N ARG A 15 5.12 -3.37 -4.11
CA ARG A 15 6.56 -3.13 -3.94
C ARG A 15 6.86 -2.73 -2.49
N SER A 16 6.15 -1.76 -1.94
CA SER A 16 6.41 -1.20 -0.60
C SER A 16 6.14 -2.19 0.53
N VAL A 17 5.03 -2.94 0.49
CA VAL A 17 4.69 -3.93 1.53
C VAL A 17 5.72 -5.06 1.66
N ARG A 18 6.52 -5.31 0.61
CA ARG A 18 7.62 -6.30 0.61
C ARG A 18 8.83 -5.87 1.45
N PHE A 19 8.91 -4.60 1.86
CA PHE A 19 9.84 -4.17 2.90
C PHE A 19 9.45 -4.70 4.30
N GLY A 20 8.19 -5.09 4.47
CA GLY A 20 7.66 -5.68 5.69
C GLY A 20 6.70 -4.75 6.43
N LEU A 21 5.71 -5.34 7.12
CA LEU A 21 4.65 -4.60 7.83
C LEU A 21 5.16 -3.86 9.08
N GLY A 22 6.34 -4.24 9.58
CA GLY A 22 7.02 -3.54 10.67
C GLY A 22 7.84 -2.34 10.24
N GLU A 23 8.05 -2.14 8.93
CA GLU A 23 8.69 -0.95 8.38
C GLU A 23 7.61 0.10 8.07
N ALA A 24 7.94 1.38 8.25
CA ALA A 24 6.97 2.48 8.18
C ALA A 24 6.23 2.54 6.83
N HIS A 25 6.96 2.45 5.71
CA HIS A 25 6.37 2.48 4.38
C HIS A 25 5.60 1.21 4.06
N GLY A 26 6.12 0.03 4.44
CA GLY A 26 5.44 -1.24 4.28
C GLY A 26 4.10 -1.28 5.02
N GLY A 27 4.10 -0.90 6.29
CA GLY A 27 2.89 -0.80 7.11
C GLY A 27 1.90 0.24 6.60
N ALA A 28 2.37 1.42 6.18
CA ALA A 28 1.51 2.45 5.58
C ALA A 28 0.81 1.97 4.30
N ASN A 29 1.52 1.22 3.44
CA ASN A 29 0.93 0.69 2.22
C ASN A 29 -0.06 -0.45 2.49
N ALA A 30 0.16 -1.26 3.54
CA ALA A 30 -0.82 -2.24 4.00
C ALA A 30 -2.11 -1.55 4.51
N ILE A 31 -1.97 -0.46 5.27
CA ILE A 31 -3.09 0.37 5.73
C ILE A 31 -3.91 0.89 4.54
N ILE A 32 -3.25 1.50 3.55
CA ILE A 32 -3.91 2.05 2.37
C ILE A 32 -4.62 0.95 1.57
N LEU A 33 -3.96 -0.20 1.37
CA LEU A 33 -4.55 -1.34 0.66
C LEU A 33 -5.84 -1.81 1.34
N ASN A 34 -5.77 -2.09 2.64
CA ASN A 34 -6.89 -2.63 3.40
C ASN A 34 -8.03 -1.62 3.53
N TYR A 35 -7.72 -0.34 3.75
CA TYR A 35 -8.74 0.73 3.79
C TYR A 35 -9.45 0.86 2.43
N LEU A 36 -8.69 0.93 1.33
CA LEU A 36 -9.28 1.07 0.00
C LEU A 36 -10.03 -0.18 -0.44
N GLN A 37 -9.64 -1.38 0.02
CA GLN A 37 -10.47 -2.58 -0.14
C GLN A 37 -11.77 -2.50 0.65
N GLU A 38 -11.74 -2.07 1.92
CA GLU A 38 -12.96 -1.89 2.74
C GLU A 38 -13.95 -0.92 2.09
N LYS A 39 -13.44 0.12 1.42
CA LYS A 39 -14.26 1.10 0.67
C LYS A 39 -14.68 0.63 -0.74
N GLY A 40 -14.24 -0.55 -1.18
CA GLY A 40 -14.51 -1.11 -2.51
C GLY A 40 -13.74 -0.39 -3.64
N ALA A 41 -12.73 0.42 -3.32
CA ALA A 41 -11.87 1.08 -4.30
C ALA A 41 -10.79 0.15 -4.86
N PHE A 42 -10.29 -0.77 -4.03
CA PHE A 42 -9.49 -1.89 -4.49
C PHE A 42 -10.29 -3.18 -4.41
N LEU A 43 -10.10 -4.04 -5.38
CA LEU A 43 -10.86 -5.27 -5.56
C LEU A 43 -9.90 -6.45 -5.61
N TRP A 44 -10.32 -7.59 -5.07
CA TRP A 44 -9.62 -8.86 -5.23
C TRP A 44 -10.45 -9.77 -6.12
N ASP A 45 -9.86 -10.22 -7.22
CA ASP A 45 -10.42 -11.28 -8.06
C ASP A 45 -9.85 -12.62 -7.60
N GLU A 46 -10.65 -13.40 -6.87
CA GLU A 46 -10.25 -14.72 -6.37
C GLU A 46 -9.91 -15.71 -7.49
N LYS A 47 -10.61 -15.65 -8.63
CA LYS A 47 -10.40 -16.58 -9.74
C LYS A 47 -9.09 -16.28 -10.46
N ALA A 48 -8.81 -15.00 -10.70
CA ALA A 48 -7.55 -14.58 -11.32
C ALA A 48 -6.38 -14.54 -10.32
N GLY A 49 -6.69 -14.44 -9.03
CA GLY A 49 -5.75 -14.12 -7.96
C GLY A 49 -5.03 -12.79 -8.22
N ARG A 50 -5.77 -11.74 -8.60
CA ARG A 50 -5.22 -10.42 -8.94
C ARG A 50 -6.01 -9.32 -8.26
N PHE A 51 -5.32 -8.24 -7.92
CA PHE A 51 -5.96 -7.02 -7.48
C PHE A 51 -6.37 -6.13 -8.66
N GLY A 52 -7.47 -5.42 -8.50
CA GLY A 52 -7.98 -4.43 -9.44
C GLY A 52 -8.38 -3.13 -8.75
N VAL A 53 -8.74 -2.13 -9.54
CA VAL A 53 -9.19 -0.82 -9.08
C VAL A 53 -10.62 -0.57 -9.57
N ASP A 54 -11.53 -0.24 -8.66
CA ASP A 54 -12.77 0.45 -9.01
C ASP A 54 -12.46 1.95 -9.16
N TYR A 55 -12.32 2.40 -10.40
CA TYR A 55 -11.97 3.78 -10.70
C TYR A 55 -13.03 4.81 -10.27
N THR A 56 -14.29 4.37 -10.09
CA THR A 56 -15.37 5.26 -9.62
C THR A 56 -15.26 5.52 -8.11
N ARG A 57 -14.76 4.53 -7.36
CA ARG A 57 -14.62 4.59 -5.90
C ARG A 57 -13.23 5.03 -5.43
N PHE A 58 -12.22 4.89 -6.27
CA PHE A 58 -10.82 5.17 -5.91
C PHE A 58 -10.60 6.58 -5.37
N ARG A 59 -10.94 7.62 -6.14
CA ARG A 59 -10.69 9.01 -5.74
C ARG A 59 -11.49 9.42 -4.48
N PRO A 60 -12.79 9.12 -4.35
CA PRO A 60 -13.53 9.39 -3.12
C PRO A 60 -12.93 8.70 -1.88
N ALA A 61 -12.60 7.42 -1.98
CA ALA A 61 -12.05 6.65 -0.85
C ALA A 61 -10.66 7.14 -0.45
N LEU A 62 -9.79 7.46 -1.41
CA LEU A 62 -8.47 8.01 -1.14
C LEU A 62 -8.56 9.39 -0.48
N ARG A 63 -9.50 10.24 -0.91
CA ARG A 63 -9.76 11.54 -0.26
C ARG A 63 -10.22 11.37 1.18
N GLU A 64 -11.10 10.41 1.44
CA GLU A 64 -11.58 10.11 2.80
C GLU A 64 -10.43 9.65 3.71
N LEU A 65 -9.56 8.76 3.21
CA LEU A 65 -8.37 8.34 3.94
C LEU A 65 -7.43 9.52 4.22
N ALA A 66 -7.14 10.33 3.21
CA ALA A 66 -6.28 11.51 3.37
C ALA A 66 -6.84 12.48 4.41
N LYS A 67 -8.16 12.75 4.39
CA LYS A 67 -8.81 13.57 5.41
C LYS A 67 -8.63 12.98 6.81
N THR A 68 -8.80 11.67 6.96
CA THR A 68 -8.64 10.98 8.24
C THR A 68 -7.22 11.13 8.78
N LEU A 69 -6.21 10.83 7.94
CA LEU A 69 -4.80 10.93 8.32
C LEU A 69 -4.41 12.36 8.69
N LEU A 70 -4.75 13.34 7.83
CA LEU A 70 -4.44 14.75 8.07
C LEU A 70 -5.14 15.31 9.31
N THR A 71 -6.34 14.80 9.63
CA THR A 71 -7.05 15.22 10.86
C THR A 71 -6.35 14.68 12.10
N ILE A 72 -5.97 13.39 12.10
CA ILE A 72 -5.20 12.77 13.19
C ILE A 72 -3.89 13.55 13.44
N GLU A 73 -3.18 13.89 12.37
CA GLU A 73 -1.95 14.67 12.43
C GLU A 73 -2.19 16.09 12.97
N ALA A 74 -3.22 16.78 12.47
CA ALA A 74 -3.53 18.15 12.88
C ALA A 74 -3.97 18.29 14.34
N THR A 75 -4.62 17.27 14.91
CA THR A 75 -5.08 17.28 16.30
C THR A 75 -4.11 16.60 17.27
N GLY A 76 -3.06 15.95 16.78
CA GLY A 76 -2.16 15.14 17.60
C GLY A 76 -2.84 13.92 18.24
N ASP A 77 -3.85 13.33 17.57
CA ASP A 77 -4.64 12.22 18.09
C ASP A 77 -3.87 10.89 18.04
N TYR A 78 -2.95 10.70 19.00
CA TYR A 78 -2.15 9.49 19.12
C TYR A 78 -3.00 8.21 19.29
N PRO A 79 -4.05 8.16 20.15
CA PRO A 79 -4.96 7.02 20.20
C PRO A 79 -5.62 6.70 18.85
N GLY A 80 -6.07 7.72 18.12
CA GLY A 80 -6.64 7.58 16.78
C GLY A 80 -5.64 6.99 15.78
N ALA A 81 -4.39 7.48 15.78
CA ALA A 81 -3.31 6.94 14.96
C ALA A 81 -3.08 5.44 15.27
N LYS A 82 -2.97 5.08 16.55
CA LYS A 82 -2.78 3.69 16.98
C LYS A 82 -3.96 2.81 16.59
N GLY A 83 -5.19 3.31 16.72
CA GLY A 83 -6.40 2.62 16.30
C GLY A 83 -6.42 2.32 14.79
N LEU A 84 -6.06 3.31 13.97
CA LEU A 84 -5.97 3.15 12.52
C LEU A 84 -4.91 2.13 12.11
N ILE A 85 -3.72 2.19 12.71
CA ILE A 85 -2.65 1.21 12.47
C ILE A 85 -3.11 -0.20 12.88
N ASN A 86 -3.65 -0.37 14.08
CA ASN A 86 -4.11 -1.67 14.56
C ASN A 86 -5.22 -2.27 13.70
N LYS A 87 -6.10 -1.42 13.14
CA LYS A 87 -7.20 -1.88 12.30
C LYS A 87 -6.73 -2.33 10.91
N TYR A 88 -5.79 -1.62 10.29
CA TYR A 88 -5.48 -1.82 8.87
C TYR A 88 -4.04 -2.28 8.57
N ASN A 89 -3.10 -2.29 9.51
CA ASN A 89 -1.75 -2.80 9.28
C ASN A 89 -1.68 -4.32 9.49
N TYR A 90 -2.24 -5.08 8.54
CA TYR A 90 -2.17 -6.54 8.54
C TYR A 90 -2.04 -7.10 7.11
N ALA A 91 -1.50 -8.30 7.00
CA ALA A 91 -1.41 -9.02 5.74
C ALA A 91 -2.65 -9.91 5.56
N SER A 92 -3.60 -9.45 4.73
CA SER A 92 -4.76 -10.26 4.34
C SER A 92 -4.33 -11.50 3.53
N GLU A 93 -5.18 -12.53 3.46
CA GLU A 93 -4.91 -13.71 2.65
C GLU A 93 -4.77 -13.37 1.15
N ALA A 94 -5.55 -12.40 0.67
CA ALA A 94 -5.41 -11.87 -0.69
C ALA A 94 -4.03 -11.25 -0.91
N LEU A 95 -3.53 -10.45 0.05
CA LEU A 95 -2.19 -9.86 -0.04
C LEU A 95 -1.11 -10.94 -0.01
N LYS A 96 -1.18 -11.90 0.92
CA LYS A 96 -0.22 -13.02 0.98
C LYS A 96 -0.18 -13.79 -0.34
N THR A 97 -1.34 -14.13 -0.89
CA THR A 97 -1.46 -14.83 -2.18
C THR A 97 -0.84 -14.04 -3.34
N ALA A 98 -1.02 -12.72 -3.35
CA ALA A 98 -0.40 -11.86 -4.37
C ALA A 98 1.13 -11.77 -4.21
N LEU A 99 1.61 -11.63 -2.97
CA LEU A 99 3.05 -11.60 -2.67
C LEU A 99 3.74 -12.91 -3.01
N ASP A 100 3.01 -14.02 -2.89
CA ASP A 100 3.51 -15.34 -3.24
C ASP A 100 3.90 -15.46 -4.72
N LYS A 101 3.24 -14.71 -5.61
CA LYS A 101 3.54 -14.68 -7.05
C LYS A 101 4.81 -13.90 -7.39
N VAL A 102 5.34 -13.11 -6.47
CA VAL A 102 6.51 -12.23 -6.69
C VAL A 102 7.69 -12.56 -5.77
N LYS A 103 7.70 -13.73 -5.12
CA LYS A 103 8.81 -14.18 -4.25
C LYS A 103 10.17 -14.17 -4.95
N ASN A 104 10.18 -14.45 -6.26
CA ASN A 104 11.40 -14.53 -7.07
C ASN A 104 11.83 -13.17 -7.67
N VAL A 105 11.04 -12.11 -7.49
CA VAL A 105 11.40 -10.76 -7.93
C VAL A 105 12.28 -10.11 -6.85
N PRO A 106 13.34 -9.36 -7.15
CA PRO A 106 14.08 -8.61 -6.13
C PRO A 106 13.17 -7.64 -5.35
N VAL A 107 13.44 -7.44 -4.06
CA VAL A 107 12.68 -6.49 -3.21
C VAL A 107 13.13 -5.06 -3.47
N ASP A 108 14.45 -4.86 -3.50
CA ASP A 108 15.09 -3.57 -3.69
C ASP A 108 16.40 -3.72 -4.46
N ILE A 109 17.10 -2.61 -4.65
CA ILE A 109 18.39 -2.54 -5.31
C ILE A 109 19.54 -2.51 -4.30
N ARG A 110 20.68 -3.06 -4.69
CA ARG A 110 21.96 -2.77 -4.05
C ARG A 110 22.75 -1.87 -4.99
N PRO A 111 22.92 -0.57 -4.68
CA PRO A 111 23.62 0.31 -5.59
C PRO A 111 25.11 -0.06 -5.64
N LEU A 112 25.66 -0.03 -6.85
CA LEU A 112 27.10 -0.13 -7.12
C LEU A 112 27.51 1.19 -7.78
N TYR A 113 27.98 2.13 -6.97
CA TYR A 113 28.31 3.47 -7.44
C TYR A 113 29.66 3.43 -8.17
N SER A 114 29.66 3.74 -9.47
CA SER A 114 30.88 3.74 -10.28
C SER A 114 31.87 4.80 -9.81
N ILE A 115 31.39 5.96 -9.37
CA ILE A 115 32.21 7.08 -8.89
C ILE A 115 33.04 6.73 -7.65
N GLU A 116 32.58 5.82 -6.79
CA GLU A 116 33.34 5.38 -5.61
C GLU A 116 34.57 4.54 -5.95
N LYS A 117 34.68 4.06 -7.20
CA LYS A 117 35.86 3.32 -7.69
C LYS A 117 36.93 4.21 -8.32
N GLU A 118 36.61 5.49 -8.53
CA GLU A 118 37.46 6.47 -9.19
C GLU A 118 38.11 7.46 -8.19
N ILE A 119 37.75 7.37 -6.90
CA ILE A 119 38.33 8.11 -5.77
C ILE A 119 39.26 7.17 -5.00
#